data_AF-A0A8T4L8J4-F1
#
_entry.id   AF-A0A8T4L8J4-F1
#
_cell.length_a   1.000
_cell.length_b   1.000
_cell.length_c   1.000
_cell.angle_alpha   90.00
_cell.angle_beta   90.00
_cell.angle_gamma   90.00
#
_symmetry.space_group_name_H-M   'P 1'
#
loop_
_entity.id
_entity.type
_entity.pdbx_description
1 polymer ?
#
loop_
_entity_poly.entity_id
_entity_poly.type
_entity_poly.pdbx_seq_one_letter_code
_entity_poly.pdbx_strand_id
1 'polypeptide(L)'
;MVLEDIPNMLGEATQTPAASTAQTLLANQDPVVLIIGVVLIIATVLLLLFLKKILVNSLSGLVLWAIATFVFHVDLPFYASLIVSLVFGPAGIGTLMILRFMAIA
;
A
#
# COMPACT_ATOMS: atom_id res chain seq x y z
N MET A 1 -36.84 -8.83 -43.06
CA MET A 1 -35.55 -8.18 -42.71
C MET A 1 -35.34 -8.48 -41.24
N VAL A 2 -34.45 -9.42 -40.97
CA VAL A 2 -34.22 -10.10 -39.69
C VAL A 2 -33.30 -9.22 -38.85
N LEU A 3 -33.77 -8.65 -37.73
CA LEU A 3 -32.94 -7.80 -36.85
C LEU A 3 -33.46 -7.62 -35.40
N GLU A 4 -34.20 -8.57 -34.81
CA GLU A 4 -34.71 -8.42 -33.42
C GLU A 4 -34.17 -9.45 -32.40
N ASP A 5 -33.23 -10.32 -32.78
CA ASP A 5 -32.64 -11.30 -31.85
C ASP A 5 -31.12 -11.14 -31.73
N ILE A 6 -30.65 -9.96 -31.34
CA ILE A 6 -29.33 -9.85 -30.68
C ILE A 6 -29.62 -9.90 -29.18
N PRO A 7 -29.55 -11.08 -28.52
CA PRO A 7 -29.62 -11.13 -27.07
C PRO A 7 -28.55 -10.20 -26.52
N ASN A 8 -28.96 -9.39 -25.56
CA ASN A 8 -28.22 -8.37 -24.84
C ASN A 8 -27.02 -8.96 -24.06
N MET A 9 -26.07 -9.57 -24.76
CA MET A 9 -24.87 -10.23 -24.23
C MET A 9 -23.77 -9.22 -23.84
N LEU A 10 -24.03 -7.92 -23.98
CA LEU A 10 -23.16 -6.83 -23.54
C LEU A 10 -23.41 -6.41 -22.09
N GLY A 11 -24.45 -6.95 -21.43
CA GLY A 11 -24.75 -6.69 -20.02
C GLY A 11 -23.98 -7.56 -19.01
N GLU A 12 -23.31 -8.62 -19.45
CA GLU A 12 -22.52 -9.55 -18.61
C GLU A 12 -21.02 -9.21 -18.61
N ALA A 13 -20.65 -8.02 -19.07
CA ALA A 13 -19.27 -7.55 -19.02
C ALA A 13 -18.87 -7.19 -17.57
N THR A 14 -18.23 -8.14 -16.90
CA THR A 14 -17.43 -7.97 -15.68
C THR A 14 -18.17 -7.50 -14.43
N GLN A 15 -19.14 -8.29 -13.95
CA GLN A 15 -19.42 -8.27 -12.51
C GLN A 15 -18.20 -8.81 -11.77
N THR A 16 -17.38 -7.91 -11.24
CA THR A 16 -16.32 -8.26 -10.29
C THR A 16 -16.97 -9.03 -9.14
N PRO A 17 -16.36 -10.09 -8.57
CA PRO A 17 -16.97 -10.87 -7.48
C PRO A 17 -17.41 -10.02 -6.28
N ALA A 18 -16.78 -8.85 -6.09
CA ALA A 18 -17.19 -7.86 -5.10
C ALA A 18 -18.55 -7.20 -5.42
N ALA A 19 -18.85 -6.94 -6.70
CA ALA A 19 -20.09 -6.29 -7.13
C ALA A 19 -21.31 -7.22 -7.06
N SER A 20 -21.16 -8.50 -7.42
CA SER A 20 -22.23 -9.49 -7.27
C SER A 20 -22.53 -9.77 -5.79
N THR A 21 -21.50 -9.90 -4.95
CA THR A 21 -21.65 -10.05 -3.50
C THR A 21 -22.33 -8.82 -2.88
N ALA A 22 -21.99 -7.61 -3.33
CA ALA A 22 -22.65 -6.38 -2.87
C ALA A 22 -24.15 -6.36 -3.23
N GLN A 23 -24.54 -6.83 -4.43
CA GLN A 23 -25.95 -6.94 -4.83
C GLN A 23 -26.72 -7.95 -3.99
N THR A 24 -26.13 -9.11 -3.66
CA THR A 24 -26.76 -10.13 -2.80
C THR A 24 -26.93 -9.64 -1.35
N LEU A 25 -25.96 -8.86 -0.86
CA LEU A 25 -25.99 -8.26 0.48
C LEU A 25 -27.01 -7.10 0.58
N LEU A 26 -27.17 -6.31 -0.49
CA LEU A 26 -28.19 -5.25 -0.59
C LEU A 26 -29.61 -5.81 -0.68
N ALA A 27 -29.80 -6.96 -1.35
CA ALA A 27 -31.10 -7.61 -1.51
C ALA A 27 -31.69 -8.15 -0.20
N ASN A 28 -30.86 -8.44 0.81
CA ASN A 28 -31.32 -8.99 2.08
C ASN A 28 -31.76 -7.93 3.12
N GLN A 29 -31.65 -6.62 2.85
CA GLN A 29 -32.07 -5.51 3.72
C GLN A 29 -31.74 -5.64 5.23
N ASP A 30 -30.80 -6.50 5.59
CA ASP A 30 -30.45 -6.73 6.98
C ASP A 30 -29.62 -5.53 7.49
N PRO A 31 -30.05 -4.85 8.57
CA PRO A 31 -29.33 -3.69 9.11
C PRO A 31 -27.89 -4.03 9.54
N VAL A 32 -27.58 -5.31 9.73
CA VAL A 32 -26.24 -5.84 10.02
C VAL A 32 -25.27 -5.64 8.86
N VAL A 33 -25.73 -5.74 7.60
CA VAL A 33 -24.89 -5.57 6.40
C VAL A 33 -24.34 -4.15 6.32
N LEU A 34 -25.17 -3.16 6.66
CA LEU A 34 -24.77 -1.76 6.67
C LEU A 34 -23.68 -1.50 7.71
N ILE A 35 -23.80 -2.11 8.90
CA ILE A 35 -22.81 -2.00 9.98
C ILE A 35 -21.48 -2.61 9.53
N ILE A 36 -21.50 -3.81 8.92
CA ILE A 36 -20.29 -4.47 8.39
C ILE A 36 -19.63 -3.61 7.31
N GLY A 37 -20.42 -3.04 6.39
CA GLY A 37 -19.92 -2.15 5.35
C GLY A 37 -19.22 -0.91 5.90
N VAL A 38 -19.82 -0.25 6.90
CA VAL A 38 -19.22 0.93 7.56
C VAL A 38 -17.91 0.55 8.27
N VAL A 39 -17.86 -0.58 8.97
CA VAL A 39 -16.63 -1.07 9.63
C VAL A 39 -15.53 -1.34 8.60
N LEU A 40 -15.87 -1.95 7.45
CA LEU A 40 -14.91 -2.20 6.36
C LEU A 40 -14.35 -0.90 5.77
N ILE A 41 -15.20 0.10 5.59
CA ILE A 41 -14.79 1.43 5.11
C ILE A 41 -13.81 2.06 6.11
N ILE A 42 -14.14 2.05 7.41
CA ILE A 42 -13.26 2.58 8.46
C ILE A 42 -11.92 1.86 8.47
N ALA A 43 -11.93 0.52 8.42
CA ALA A 43 -10.71 -0.29 8.37
C ALA A 43 -9.86 0.04 7.13
N THR A 44 -10.48 0.21 5.97
CA THR A 44 -9.81 0.58 4.72
C THR A 44 -9.19 1.98 4.81
N VAL A 45 -9.91 2.96 5.35
CA VAL A 45 -9.40 4.32 5.56
C VAL A 45 -8.21 4.31 6.51
N LEU A 46 -8.29 3.59 7.62
CA LEU A 46 -7.17 3.44 8.54
C LEU A 46 -5.96 2.82 7.85
N LEU A 47 -6.15 1.74 7.08
CA LEU A 47 -5.09 1.09 6.32
C LEU A 47 -4.41 2.06 5.33
N LEU A 48 -5.19 2.88 4.60
CA LEU A 48 -4.66 3.89 3.69
C LEU A 48 -3.88 4.99 4.43
N LEU A 49 -4.33 5.40 5.62
CA LEU A 49 -3.60 6.37 6.46
C LEU A 49 -2.26 5.81 6.95
N PHE A 50 -2.22 4.54 7.35
CA PHE A 50 -0.97 3.85 7.70
C PHE A 50 -0.06 3.70 6.49
N LEU A 51 -0.61 3.35 5.32
CA LEU A 51 0.17 3.21 4.09
C LEU A 51 0.78 4.54 3.66
N LYS A 52 0.04 5.66 3.78
CA LYS A 52 0.56 7.00 3.53
C LYS A 52 1.72 7.35 4.49
N LYS A 53 1.61 7.00 5.77
CA LYS A 53 2.71 7.17 6.73
C LYS A 53 3.92 6.32 6.36
N ILE A 54 3.74 5.08 5.93
CA ILE A 54 4.84 4.20 5.48
C ILE A 54 5.54 4.78 4.25
N LEU A 55 4.77 5.29 3.28
CA LEU A 55 5.34 5.94 2.09
C LEU A 55 6.18 7.17 2.45
N VAL A 56 5.63 8.06 3.29
CA VAL A 56 6.36 9.26 3.73
C VAL A 56 7.61 8.87 4.52
N ASN A 57 7.52 7.84 5.37
CA ASN A 57 8.66 7.30 6.09
C ASN A 57 9.73 6.78 5.13
N SER A 58 9.38 5.91 4.17
CA SER A 58 10.31 5.41 3.15
C SER A 58 10.98 6.54 2.36
N LEU A 59 10.22 7.57 1.95
CA LEU A 59 10.74 8.73 1.23
C LEU A 59 11.75 9.52 2.07
N SER A 60 11.44 9.75 3.34
CA SER A 60 12.39 10.40 4.26
C SER A 60 13.65 9.55 4.51
N GLY A 61 13.54 8.21 4.44
CA GLY A 61 14.67 7.30 4.51
C GLY A 61 15.61 7.43 3.32
N LEU A 62 15.07 7.58 2.11
CA LEU A 62 15.85 7.83 0.91
C LEU A 62 16.59 9.17 0.98
N VAL A 63 15.93 10.22 1.49
CA VAL A 63 16.54 11.54 1.69
C VAL A 63 17.68 11.45 2.72
N LEU A 64 17.47 10.77 3.85
CA LEU A 64 18.53 10.55 4.83
C LEU A 64 19.69 9.73 4.27
N TRP A 65 19.39 8.70 3.48
CA TRP A 65 20.40 7.89 2.80
C TRP A 65 21.25 8.73 1.83
N ALA A 66 20.62 9.61 1.05
CA ALA A 66 21.33 10.52 0.17
C ALA A 66 22.24 11.48 0.96
N ILE A 67 21.75 12.04 2.07
CA ILE A 67 22.55 12.91 2.94
C ILE A 67 23.74 12.14 3.54
N ALA A 68 23.49 10.93 4.07
CA ALA A 68 24.53 10.06 4.63
C ALA A 68 25.64 9.72 3.62
N THR A 69 25.24 9.43 2.39
CA THR A 69 26.17 8.98 1.33
C THR A 69 26.91 10.16 0.70
N PHE A 70 26.21 11.23 0.34
CA PHE A 70 26.79 12.35 -0.44
C PHE A 70 27.35 13.49 0.42
N VAL A 71 26.78 13.74 1.61
CA VAL A 71 27.24 14.84 2.48
C VAL A 71 28.27 14.31 3.47
N PHE A 72 27.93 13.24 4.19
CA PHE A 72 28.81 12.68 5.23
C PHE A 72 29.85 11.69 4.70
N HIS A 73 29.83 11.35 3.41
CA HIS A 73 30.77 10.43 2.76
C HIS A 73 30.93 9.11 3.55
N VAL A 74 29.85 8.62 4.13
CA VAL A 74 29.91 7.38 4.90
C VAL A 74 29.97 6.21 3.92
N ASP A 75 31.08 5.46 3.97
CA ASP A 75 31.29 4.24 3.20
C ASP A 75 30.34 3.14 3.67
N LEU A 76 29.09 3.21 3.20
CA LEU A 76 28.08 2.18 3.37
C LEU A 76 27.97 1.36 2.08
N PRO A 77 27.80 0.03 2.17
CA PRO A 77 27.52 -0.79 0.99
C PRO A 77 26.26 -0.27 0.28
N PHE A 78 26.44 0.23 -0.95
CA PHE A 78 25.42 0.98 -1.70
C PHE A 78 24.11 0.20 -1.81
N TYR A 79 24.18 -1.08 -2.19
CA TYR A 79 22.99 -1.92 -2.35
C TYR A 79 22.27 -2.20 -1.03
N ALA A 80 23.01 -2.52 0.04
CA ALA A 80 22.41 -2.85 1.32
C ALA A 80 21.76 -1.60 1.97
N SER A 81 22.43 -0.46 1.91
CA SER A 81 21.92 0.80 2.46
C SER A 81 20.70 1.32 1.69
N LEU A 82 20.67 1.17 0.36
CA LEU A 82 19.52 1.54 -0.46
C LEU A 82 18.29 0.68 -0.11
N ILE A 83 18.45 -0.65 -0.06
CA ILE A 83 17.35 -1.59 0.25
C ILE A 83 16.79 -1.32 1.64
N VAL A 84 17.68 -1.13 2.63
CA VAL A 84 17.27 -0.85 4.01
C VAL A 84 16.58 0.51 4.12
N SER A 85 17.02 1.53 3.38
CA SER A 85 16.34 2.84 3.33
C SER A 85 14.93 2.72 2.76
N LEU A 86 14.74 1.87 1.75
CA LEU A 86 13.47 1.74 1.05
C LEU A 86 12.44 0.99 1.90
N VAL A 87 12.88 -0.06 2.60
CA VAL A 87 12.02 -0.94 3.41
C VAL A 87 11.77 -0.36 4.81
N PHE A 88 12.83 0.13 5.48
CA PHE A 88 12.77 0.58 6.88
C PHE A 88 12.78 2.10 7.03
N GLY A 89 12.97 2.87 5.94
CA GLY A 89 12.96 4.32 5.99
C GLY A 89 14.17 4.89 6.75
N PRO A 90 14.01 5.99 7.52
CA PRO A 90 15.08 6.67 8.25
C PRO A 90 15.64 5.81 9.39
N ALA A 91 14.78 4.98 10.01
CA ALA A 91 15.18 4.09 11.09
C ALA A 91 16.18 3.03 10.61
N GLY A 92 16.02 2.54 9.37
CA GLY A 92 16.95 1.62 8.74
C GLY A 92 18.34 2.25 8.54
N ILE A 93 18.38 3.48 8.03
CA ILE A 93 19.63 4.23 7.87
C ILE A 93 20.30 4.55 9.21
N GLY A 94 19.52 4.96 10.21
CA GLY A 94 20.03 5.18 11.57
C GLY A 94 20.66 3.92 12.17
N THR A 95 20.05 2.76 11.96
CA THR A 95 20.59 1.47 12.42
C THR A 95 21.90 1.14 11.73
N LEU A 96 21.99 1.33 10.41
CA LEU A 96 23.24 1.12 9.66
C LEU A 96 24.35 2.08 10.09
N MET A 97 24.03 3.33 10.39
CA MET A 97 24.99 4.30 10.93
C MET A 97 25.51 3.88 12.30
N ILE A 98 24.65 3.37 13.18
CA ILE A 98 25.07 2.86 14.49
C ILE A 98 25.95 1.61 14.32
N LEU A 99 25.57 0.67 13.45
CA LEU A 99 26.38 -0.53 13.18
C LEU A 99 27.74 -0.18 12.59
N ARG A 100 27.78 0.82 11.71
CA ARG A 100 29.02 1.36 11.15
C ARG A 100 29.88 2.02 12.23
N PHE A 101 29.27 2.81 13.12
CA PHE A 101 29.94 3.42 14.25
C PHE A 101 30.51 2.38 15.24
N MET A 102 29.82 1.25 15.41
CA MET A 102 30.27 0.12 16.21
C MET A 102 31.30 -0.78 15.50
N ALA A 103 31.71 -0.45 14.26
CA ALA A 103 32.63 -1.23 13.44
C ALA A 103 32.17 -2.69 13.15
N ILE A 104 30.86 -2.94 13.21
CA ILE A 104 30.26 -4.26 12.94
C ILE A 104 29.87 -4.39 11.45
N ALA A 105 29.68 -3.25 10.76
CA ALA A 105 29.29 -3.16 9.36
C ALA A 105 30.16 -2.16 8.57
#